data_AF-A0A257LSG2-F1
#
_entry.id   AF-A0A257LSG2-F1
#
_cell.length_a   1.000
_cell.length_b   1.000
_cell.length_c   1.000
_cell.angle_alpha   90.00
_cell.angle_beta   90.00
_cell.angle_gamma   90.00
#
_symmetry.space_group_name_H-M   'P 1'
#
loop_
_entity.id
_entity.type
_entity.pdbx_description
1 polymer ?
#
loop_
_entity_poly.entity_id
_entity_poly.type
_entity_poly.pdbx_seq_one_letter_code
_entity_poly.pdbx_strand_id
1 'polypeptide(L)'
;MKEKGIEITEFIGRRSCVKGTLTAEGSIRIDGTIDGEIKVKGTLLLGKEGYIKGTVNASNAIIRGKVEGNLYVTKKVELQAGANIKGDITCAVLVVEEGATFNGNCKMGEPTPKPTEKLPCGRTAIAKVLPELISRHNPRYVIANIENASDTGFGITLKELRELEAAGINIFTSGPHIWQDASLVSSLSTLPNLLRPLNYPPGVPGYGVFDNGELAVINLVGRVFLVTVDCPFRVVNEQLPKLRAKIVIVDFHAETTSEKRAMGWYLNGKVSAVIGTHTHVQTRDAEILSEGTGYITDAGMVGAADSVIGFDKQLYIKYFLTGIPQKLKPATGTAIVQGVLLDIDDDTGKTVSITPLSQTVQ
;
A
#
# COMPACT_ATOMS: atom_id res chain seq x y z
N MET A 1 25.66 -34.31 -7.92
CA MET A 1 27.02 -34.38 -7.32
C MET A 1 26.85 -34.52 -5.81
N LYS A 2 27.60 -35.38 -5.10
CA LYS A 2 27.52 -35.49 -3.63
C LYS A 2 28.66 -34.68 -3.00
N GLU A 3 28.35 -33.67 -2.19
CA GLU A 3 29.34 -32.92 -1.40
C GLU A 3 28.91 -32.96 0.08
N LYS A 4 29.78 -33.47 0.98
CA LYS A 4 29.47 -33.70 2.41
C LYS A 4 28.15 -34.48 2.66
N GLY A 5 27.80 -35.44 1.80
CA GLY A 5 26.60 -36.28 1.97
C GLY A 5 25.28 -35.62 1.53
N ILE A 6 25.32 -34.40 0.97
CA ILE A 6 24.15 -33.71 0.42
C ILE A 6 24.05 -34.01 -1.08
N GLU A 7 22.88 -34.43 -1.54
CA GLU A 7 22.57 -34.59 -2.95
C GLU A 7 22.25 -33.22 -3.57
N ILE A 8 23.15 -32.72 -4.42
CA ILE A 8 22.97 -31.47 -5.14
C ILE A 8 22.21 -31.77 -6.44
N THR A 9 21.02 -31.21 -6.58
CA THR A 9 20.13 -31.36 -7.74
C THR A 9 20.33 -30.24 -8.75
N GLU A 10 20.76 -29.06 -8.30
CA GLU A 10 20.85 -27.85 -9.12
C GLU A 10 22.21 -27.15 -8.92
N PHE A 11 22.78 -26.60 -9.99
CA PHE A 11 24.11 -25.97 -9.94
C PHE A 11 24.18 -24.70 -10.80
N ILE A 12 24.63 -23.60 -10.18
CA ILE A 12 24.98 -22.35 -10.88
C ILE A 12 26.49 -22.23 -10.92
N GLY A 13 27.01 -22.25 -12.14
CA GLY A 13 28.44 -22.22 -12.41
C GLY A 13 29.09 -20.87 -12.15
N ARG A 14 30.42 -20.89 -12.11
CA ARG A 14 31.24 -19.68 -12.09
C ARG A 14 31.00 -18.85 -13.35
N ARG A 15 31.05 -17.52 -13.23
CA ARG A 15 30.77 -16.53 -14.29
C ARG A 15 29.30 -16.43 -14.73
N SER A 16 28.39 -17.17 -14.11
CA SER A 16 26.96 -16.93 -14.27
C SER A 16 26.51 -15.76 -13.41
N CYS A 17 25.68 -14.88 -13.96
CA CYS A 17 25.05 -13.77 -13.25
C CYS A 17 23.53 -13.88 -13.43
N VAL A 18 22.80 -13.98 -12.32
CA VAL A 18 21.33 -14.08 -12.30
C VAL A 18 20.78 -12.87 -11.59
N LYS A 19 19.83 -12.17 -12.23
CA LYS A 19 19.06 -11.08 -11.62
C LYS A 19 17.60 -11.51 -11.47
N GLY A 20 17.01 -11.31 -10.29
CA GLY A 20 15.61 -11.66 -10.00
C GLY A 20 15.48 -12.81 -8.99
N THR A 21 14.34 -13.51 -9.01
CA THR A 21 14.03 -14.58 -8.05
C THR A 21 14.45 -15.96 -8.56
N LEU A 22 15.28 -16.66 -7.78
CA LEU A 22 15.68 -18.04 -8.04
C LEU A 22 14.95 -18.98 -7.07
N THR A 23 14.27 -20.01 -7.59
CA THR A 23 13.57 -21.02 -6.78
C THR A 23 14.11 -22.41 -7.07
N ALA A 24 14.42 -23.16 -6.02
CA ALA A 24 14.95 -24.53 -6.07
C ALA A 24 14.15 -25.44 -5.13
N GLU A 25 13.65 -26.56 -5.65
CA GLU A 25 12.92 -27.56 -4.85
C GLU A 25 13.89 -28.46 -4.07
N GLY A 26 15.10 -28.69 -4.61
CA GLY A 26 16.14 -29.51 -3.99
C GLY A 26 17.25 -28.70 -3.32
N SER A 27 18.44 -29.31 -3.19
CA SER A 27 19.63 -28.59 -2.74
C SER A 27 20.39 -28.02 -3.93
N ILE A 28 20.80 -26.76 -3.81
CA ILE A 28 21.45 -26.00 -4.88
C ILE A 28 22.86 -25.59 -4.47
N ARG A 29 23.80 -25.64 -5.42
CA ARG A 29 25.13 -25.04 -5.26
C ARG A 29 25.31 -23.85 -6.19
N ILE A 30 25.85 -22.76 -5.65
CA ILE A 30 26.03 -21.49 -6.34
C ILE A 30 27.50 -21.08 -6.24
N ASP A 31 28.19 -21.07 -7.38
CA ASP A 31 29.56 -20.58 -7.53
C ASP A 31 29.61 -19.26 -8.35
N GLY A 32 28.45 -18.70 -8.74
CA GLY A 32 28.30 -17.47 -9.52
C GLY A 32 27.75 -16.28 -8.71
N THR A 33 27.27 -15.25 -9.40
CA THR A 33 26.67 -14.05 -8.77
C THR A 33 25.14 -14.05 -8.90
N ILE A 34 24.46 -13.73 -7.81
CA ILE A 34 23.01 -13.52 -7.77
C ILE A 34 22.69 -12.15 -7.19
N ASP A 35 21.86 -11.39 -7.89
CA ASP A 35 21.28 -10.12 -7.41
C ASP A 35 19.74 -10.28 -7.37
N GLY A 36 19.20 -10.57 -6.18
CA GLY A 36 17.78 -10.83 -6.00
C GLY A 36 17.45 -11.81 -4.87
N GLU A 37 16.30 -12.47 -4.97
CA GLU A 37 15.76 -13.35 -3.93
C GLU A 37 16.03 -14.82 -4.26
N ILE A 38 16.50 -15.60 -3.28
CA ILE A 38 16.74 -17.04 -3.42
C ILE A 38 15.78 -17.79 -2.50
N LYS A 39 15.03 -18.76 -3.04
CA LYS A 39 14.12 -19.65 -2.31
C LYS A 39 14.50 -21.10 -2.54
N VAL A 40 15.03 -21.76 -1.53
CA VAL A 40 15.49 -23.15 -1.60
C VAL A 40 14.74 -23.97 -0.55
N LYS A 41 14.00 -25.00 -0.94
CA LYS A 41 13.39 -25.90 0.06
C LYS A 41 14.43 -26.80 0.73
N GLY A 42 15.51 -27.13 0.03
CA GLY A 42 16.64 -27.92 0.53
C GLY A 42 17.79 -27.07 1.11
N THR A 43 19.02 -27.49 0.81
CA THR A 43 20.24 -26.82 1.28
C THR A 43 20.80 -25.90 0.22
N LEU A 44 21.11 -24.66 0.59
CA LEU A 44 21.93 -23.76 -0.21
C LEU A 44 23.41 -23.97 0.12
N LEU A 45 24.23 -24.27 -0.90
CA LEU A 45 25.69 -24.23 -0.81
C LEU A 45 26.21 -23.05 -1.62
N LEU A 46 26.75 -22.03 -0.94
CA LEU A 46 27.46 -20.94 -1.61
C LEU A 46 28.96 -21.25 -1.64
N GLY A 47 29.51 -21.46 -2.83
CA GLY A 47 30.94 -21.70 -3.04
C GLY A 47 31.79 -20.47 -2.74
N LYS A 48 33.12 -20.64 -2.71
CA LYS A 48 34.09 -19.57 -2.38
C LYS A 48 33.99 -18.37 -3.32
N GLU A 49 33.72 -18.61 -4.60
CA GLU A 49 33.54 -17.58 -5.63
C GLU A 49 32.09 -17.06 -5.70
N GLY A 50 31.18 -17.64 -4.93
CA GLY A 50 29.77 -17.30 -4.93
C GLY A 50 29.52 -15.94 -4.27
N TYR A 51 28.70 -15.12 -4.92
CA TYR A 51 28.28 -13.83 -4.39
C TYR A 51 26.76 -13.68 -4.47
N ILE A 52 26.12 -13.35 -3.36
CA ILE A 52 24.68 -13.07 -3.30
C ILE A 52 24.48 -11.65 -2.79
N LYS A 53 23.77 -10.84 -3.56
CA LYS A 53 23.20 -9.57 -3.11
C LYS A 53 21.69 -9.72 -3.04
N GLY A 54 21.11 -9.72 -1.84
CA GLY A 54 19.67 -9.88 -1.65
C GLY A 54 19.29 -10.88 -0.56
N THR A 55 18.07 -11.39 -0.62
CA THR A 55 17.48 -12.20 0.47
C THR A 55 17.54 -13.69 0.17
N VAL A 56 17.95 -14.48 1.16
CA VAL A 56 18.02 -15.94 1.07
C VAL A 56 16.99 -16.59 2.00
N ASN A 57 16.17 -17.48 1.45
CA ASN A 57 15.28 -18.37 2.20
C ASN A 57 15.70 -19.81 1.92
N ALA A 58 16.13 -20.56 2.94
CA ALA A 58 16.58 -21.94 2.77
C ALA A 58 16.22 -22.84 3.97
N SER A 59 16.22 -24.17 3.81
CA SER A 59 16.17 -25.05 4.99
C SER A 59 17.50 -25.11 5.72
N ASN A 60 18.58 -25.26 4.97
CA ASN A 60 19.95 -25.17 5.49
C ASN A 60 20.78 -24.26 4.57
N ALA A 61 21.80 -23.61 5.11
CA ALA A 61 22.75 -22.83 4.33
C ALA A 61 24.19 -23.15 4.76
N ILE A 62 25.04 -23.46 3.78
CA ILE A 62 26.49 -23.63 3.96
C ILE A 62 27.16 -22.58 3.10
N ILE A 63 27.83 -21.62 3.74
CA ILE A 63 28.37 -20.44 3.07
C ILE A 63 29.89 -20.44 3.15
N ARG A 64 30.54 -20.39 1.98
CA ARG A 64 31.98 -20.12 1.83
C ARG A 64 32.27 -18.78 1.15
N GLY A 65 31.29 -18.24 0.42
CA GLY A 65 31.40 -17.02 -0.37
C GLY A 65 30.90 -15.78 0.37
N LYS A 66 30.45 -14.78 -0.41
CA LYS A 66 30.02 -13.47 0.10
C LYS A 66 28.51 -13.30 0.00
N VAL A 67 27.88 -12.75 1.05
CA VAL A 67 26.46 -12.39 1.05
C VAL A 67 26.28 -10.95 1.54
N GLU A 68 25.70 -10.10 0.71
CA GLU A 68 25.19 -8.78 1.07
C GLU A 68 23.66 -8.81 1.11
N GLY A 69 23.09 -9.03 2.29
CA GLY A 69 21.65 -9.16 2.50
C GLY A 69 21.32 -10.18 3.58
N ASN A 70 20.02 -10.46 3.72
CA ASN A 70 19.51 -11.17 4.89
C ASN A 70 19.29 -12.66 4.62
N LEU A 71 19.64 -13.50 5.59
CA LEU A 71 19.45 -14.95 5.54
C LEU A 71 18.31 -15.37 6.48
N TYR A 72 17.33 -16.08 5.94
CA TYR A 72 16.21 -16.71 6.66
C TYR A 72 16.29 -18.21 6.46
N VAL A 73 16.92 -18.91 7.40
CA VAL A 73 17.27 -20.33 7.23
C VAL A 73 16.58 -21.16 8.27
N THR A 74 15.79 -22.16 7.87
CA THR A 74 14.86 -22.77 8.81
C THR A 74 15.50 -23.63 9.89
N LYS A 75 16.65 -24.22 9.54
CA LYS A 75 17.40 -25.13 10.41
C LYS A 75 18.78 -24.54 10.67
N LYS A 76 19.79 -24.96 9.91
CA LYS A 76 21.20 -24.71 10.19
C LYS A 76 21.83 -23.74 9.19
N VAL A 77 22.53 -22.74 9.70
CA VAL A 77 23.50 -21.92 8.95
C VAL A 77 24.91 -22.32 9.38
N GLU A 78 25.76 -22.65 8.41
CA GLU A 78 27.17 -22.96 8.60
C GLU A 78 28.02 -21.97 7.77
N LEU A 79 28.66 -21.04 8.47
CA LEU A 79 29.62 -20.12 7.88
C LEU A 79 31.01 -20.79 7.93
N GLN A 80 31.54 -21.15 6.78
CA GLN A 80 32.83 -21.82 6.67
C GLN A 80 33.96 -20.80 6.47
N ALA A 81 35.21 -21.24 6.61
CA ALA A 81 36.38 -20.39 6.41
C ALA A 81 36.32 -19.63 5.06
N GLY A 82 36.43 -18.30 5.12
CA GLY A 82 36.31 -17.39 3.97
C GLY A 82 34.92 -16.78 3.76
N ALA A 83 33.90 -17.20 4.51
CA ALA A 83 32.58 -16.60 4.42
C ALA A 83 32.60 -15.12 4.85
N ASN A 84 31.88 -14.27 4.12
CA ASN A 84 31.68 -12.87 4.47
C ASN A 84 30.22 -12.48 4.33
N ILE A 85 29.56 -12.22 5.47
CA ILE A 85 28.16 -11.87 5.52
C ILE A 85 28.02 -10.43 6.02
N LYS A 86 27.29 -9.61 5.26
CA LYS A 86 26.83 -8.28 5.64
C LYS A 86 25.30 -8.24 5.55
N GLY A 87 24.64 -8.37 6.70
CA GLY A 87 23.18 -8.47 6.81
C GLY A 87 22.75 -9.38 7.95
N ASP A 88 21.45 -9.45 8.23
CA ASP A 88 20.91 -10.18 9.38
C ASP A 88 20.72 -11.67 9.07
N ILE A 89 20.90 -12.52 10.09
CA ILE A 89 20.67 -13.98 10.02
C ILE A 89 19.56 -14.36 10.98
N THR A 90 18.54 -15.06 10.49
CA THR A 90 17.54 -15.77 11.30
C THR A 90 17.68 -17.28 11.09
N CYS A 91 17.94 -18.04 12.14
CA CYS A 91 18.07 -19.50 12.05
C CYS A 91 17.84 -20.22 13.38
N ALA A 92 17.68 -21.55 13.34
CA ALA A 92 17.61 -22.36 14.55
C ALA A 92 19.00 -22.68 15.12
N VAL A 93 19.99 -22.90 14.24
CA VAL A 93 21.38 -23.22 14.60
C VAL A 93 22.35 -22.43 13.72
N LEU A 94 23.29 -21.72 14.34
CA LEU A 94 24.37 -21.02 13.67
C LEU A 94 25.71 -21.64 14.07
N VAL A 95 26.50 -22.04 13.08
CA VAL A 95 27.88 -22.53 13.23
C VAL A 95 28.80 -21.58 12.46
N VAL A 96 29.84 -21.10 13.10
CA VAL A 96 30.83 -20.19 12.50
C VAL A 96 32.21 -20.81 12.66
N GLU A 97 32.84 -21.14 11.53
CA GLU A 97 34.22 -21.61 11.49
C GLU A 97 35.22 -20.43 11.58
N GLU A 98 36.43 -20.73 12.01
CA GLU A 98 37.53 -19.77 12.02
C GLU A 98 37.78 -19.20 10.61
N GLY A 99 37.96 -17.88 10.53
CA GLY A 99 38.15 -17.17 9.26
C GLY A 99 36.87 -16.79 8.53
N ALA A 100 35.68 -17.01 9.12
CA ALA A 100 34.42 -16.42 8.67
C ALA A 100 34.20 -15.02 9.29
N THR A 101 33.52 -14.14 8.55
CA THR A 101 33.15 -12.80 8.99
C THR A 101 31.64 -12.60 8.87
N PHE A 102 31.03 -12.06 9.92
CA PHE A 102 29.59 -11.80 10.01
C PHE A 102 29.37 -10.42 10.63
N ASN A 103 28.68 -9.53 9.91
CA ASN A 103 28.33 -8.19 10.35
C ASN A 103 26.83 -7.95 10.15
N GLY A 104 26.06 -8.09 11.23
CA GLY A 104 24.61 -7.96 11.28
C GLY A 104 24.04 -8.51 12.59
N ASN A 105 22.72 -8.55 12.71
CA ASN A 105 22.03 -9.14 13.86
C ASN A 105 21.74 -10.62 13.62
N CYS A 106 21.83 -11.44 14.67
CA CYS A 106 21.42 -12.83 14.63
C CYS A 106 20.19 -13.06 15.52
N LYS A 107 19.12 -13.62 14.95
CA LYS A 107 17.93 -14.04 15.68
C LYS A 107 17.80 -15.56 15.67
N MET A 108 17.85 -16.16 16.87
CA MET A 108 17.79 -17.62 17.06
C MET A 108 16.38 -18.08 17.48
N GLY A 109 15.92 -19.22 16.97
CA GLY A 109 14.62 -19.82 17.31
C GLY A 109 13.98 -20.50 16.10
N GLU A 110 12.79 -21.11 16.25
CA GLU A 110 12.02 -21.58 15.09
C GLU A 110 11.73 -20.38 14.18
N PRO A 111 12.31 -20.36 12.99
CA PRO A 111 12.02 -19.31 12.03
C PRO A 111 10.64 -19.63 11.47
N THR A 112 9.67 -18.84 11.89
CA THR A 112 8.50 -18.66 11.05
C THR A 112 9.01 -18.24 9.67
N PRO A 113 8.65 -18.94 8.58
CA PRO A 113 9.03 -18.51 7.25
C PRO A 113 8.66 -17.04 7.16
N LYS A 114 9.63 -16.18 6.78
CA LYS A 114 9.34 -14.81 6.34
C LYS A 114 8.12 -14.95 5.44
N PRO A 115 6.96 -14.34 5.78
CA PRO A 115 5.85 -14.31 4.86
C PRO A 115 6.45 -13.79 3.56
N THR A 116 6.29 -14.55 2.47
CA THR A 116 6.40 -13.98 1.14
C THR A 116 5.69 -12.65 1.22
N GLU A 117 6.40 -11.55 0.99
CA GLU A 117 5.84 -10.20 1.04
C GLU A 117 4.70 -10.20 0.02
N LYS A 118 3.50 -10.52 0.50
CA LYS A 118 2.27 -10.28 -0.21
C LYS A 118 2.22 -8.77 -0.24
N LEU A 119 2.37 -8.22 -1.43
CA LEU A 119 2.04 -6.85 -1.77
C LEU A 119 0.78 -6.43 -0.97
N PRO A 120 0.72 -5.18 -0.46
CA PRO A 120 -0.47 -4.70 0.23
C PRO A 120 -1.69 -4.95 -0.64
N CYS A 121 -2.62 -5.70 -0.07
CA CYS A 121 -3.70 -6.33 -0.83
C CYS A 121 -4.61 -5.32 -1.55
N GLY A 122 -4.70 -4.07 -1.07
CA GLY A 122 -5.48 -3.01 -1.73
C GLY A 122 -4.97 -2.65 -3.13
N ARG A 123 -3.66 -2.34 -3.28
CA ARG A 123 -3.07 -1.99 -4.59
C ARG A 123 -3.07 -3.17 -5.55
N THR A 124 -2.82 -4.38 -5.06
CA THR A 124 -2.92 -5.59 -5.89
C THR A 124 -4.36 -5.87 -6.33
N ALA A 125 -5.34 -5.70 -5.43
CA ALA A 125 -6.74 -5.93 -5.76
C ALA A 125 -7.27 -4.91 -6.77
N ILE A 126 -6.93 -3.63 -6.62
CA ILE A 126 -7.39 -2.60 -7.56
C ILE A 126 -6.77 -2.80 -8.95
N ALA A 127 -5.49 -3.16 -9.05
CA ALA A 127 -4.85 -3.47 -10.33
C ALA A 127 -5.52 -4.65 -11.05
N LYS A 128 -6.13 -5.58 -10.31
CA LYS A 128 -6.84 -6.75 -10.85
C LYS A 128 -8.27 -6.43 -11.27
N VAL A 129 -9.00 -5.65 -10.47
CA VAL A 129 -10.45 -5.46 -10.64
C VAL A 129 -10.82 -4.18 -11.38
N LEU A 130 -10.03 -3.12 -11.26
CA LEU A 130 -10.36 -1.85 -11.88
C LEU A 130 -10.51 -1.92 -13.41
N PRO A 131 -9.68 -2.65 -14.18
CA PRO A 131 -9.89 -2.79 -15.62
C PRO A 131 -11.26 -3.40 -15.99
N GLU A 132 -11.74 -4.35 -15.18
CA GLU A 132 -13.07 -4.95 -15.38
C GLU A 132 -14.18 -3.94 -15.06
N LEU A 133 -14.05 -3.18 -13.97
CA LEU A 133 -15.01 -2.14 -13.60
C LEU A 133 -15.08 -1.03 -14.65
N ILE A 134 -13.92 -0.61 -15.17
CA ILE A 134 -13.84 0.36 -16.27
C ILE A 134 -14.54 -0.21 -17.51
N SER A 135 -14.27 -1.46 -17.89
CA SER A 135 -14.92 -2.07 -19.06
C SER A 135 -16.43 -2.22 -18.89
N ARG A 136 -16.90 -2.50 -17.67
CA ARG A 136 -18.32 -2.77 -17.38
C ARG A 136 -19.15 -1.49 -17.30
N HIS A 137 -18.60 -0.45 -16.67
CA HIS A 137 -19.33 0.77 -16.36
C HIS A 137 -18.94 1.96 -17.26
N ASN A 138 -17.84 1.85 -18.00
CA ASN A 138 -17.31 2.87 -18.90
C ASN A 138 -17.28 4.28 -18.25
N PRO A 139 -16.73 4.44 -17.03
CA PRO A 139 -16.73 5.72 -16.35
C PRO A 139 -15.85 6.73 -17.09
N ARG A 140 -16.29 8.00 -17.14
CA ARG A 140 -15.50 9.11 -17.71
C ARG A 140 -14.26 9.42 -16.88
N TYR A 141 -14.39 9.29 -15.55
CA TYR A 141 -13.29 9.47 -14.59
C TYR A 141 -13.34 8.39 -13.50
N VAL A 142 -12.15 7.98 -13.05
CA VAL A 142 -11.92 7.18 -11.86
C VAL A 142 -11.16 8.05 -10.85
N ILE A 143 -11.78 8.26 -9.69
CA ILE A 143 -11.21 9.01 -8.56
C ILE A 143 -10.93 8.00 -7.44
N ALA A 144 -9.74 8.05 -6.84
CA ALA A 144 -9.40 7.17 -5.71
C ALA A 144 -8.77 7.95 -4.56
N ASN A 145 -9.24 7.69 -3.34
CA ASN A 145 -8.51 8.10 -2.14
C ASN A 145 -7.34 7.14 -1.90
N ILE A 146 -6.13 7.69 -1.80
CA ILE A 146 -4.89 6.91 -1.73
C ILE A 146 -4.11 7.12 -0.42
N GLU A 147 -4.75 7.64 0.62
CA GLU A 147 -4.03 8.02 1.84
C GLU A 147 -3.35 6.86 2.59
N ASN A 148 -3.73 5.61 2.29
CA ASN A 148 -3.13 4.39 2.87
C ASN A 148 -2.50 3.47 1.82
N ALA A 149 -2.20 3.98 0.63
CA ALA A 149 -1.74 3.16 -0.49
C ALA A 149 -0.31 2.61 -0.31
N SER A 150 0.51 3.21 0.55
CA SER A 150 1.87 2.74 0.83
C SER A 150 1.91 1.31 1.37
N ASP A 151 3.00 0.59 1.12
CA ASP A 151 3.32 -0.69 1.77
C ASP A 151 3.26 -0.65 3.31
N THR A 152 3.37 0.54 3.91
CA THR A 152 3.24 0.75 5.36
C THR A 152 1.79 0.86 5.84
N GLY A 153 0.83 1.09 4.93
CA GLY A 153 -0.55 1.47 5.23
C GLY A 153 -0.73 2.97 5.52
N PHE A 154 0.33 3.78 5.39
CA PHE A 154 0.29 5.21 5.66
C PHE A 154 0.96 6.01 4.53
N GLY A 155 0.22 6.93 3.94
CA GLY A 155 0.66 7.75 2.82
C GLY A 155 0.79 6.94 1.53
N ILE A 156 1.63 7.45 0.63
CA ILE A 156 1.97 6.83 -0.64
C ILE A 156 3.36 7.31 -1.06
N THR A 157 4.07 6.52 -1.86
CA THR A 157 5.30 6.92 -2.54
C THR A 157 5.04 7.28 -4.01
N LEU A 158 5.97 8.01 -4.65
CA LEU A 158 5.84 8.34 -6.07
C LEU A 158 5.75 7.09 -6.97
N LYS A 159 6.47 6.03 -6.60
CA LYS A 159 6.43 4.75 -7.33
C LYS A 159 5.03 4.14 -7.30
N GLU A 160 4.43 4.06 -6.12
CA GLU A 160 3.10 3.46 -5.92
C GLU A 160 2.01 4.31 -6.59
N LEU A 161 2.16 5.63 -6.61
CA LEU A 161 1.28 6.53 -7.36
C LEU A 161 1.27 6.18 -8.86
N ARG A 162 2.46 5.99 -9.47
CA ARG A 162 2.57 5.60 -10.89
C ARG A 162 1.95 4.24 -11.18
N GLU A 163 2.03 3.31 -10.25
CA GLU A 163 1.36 2.00 -10.37
C GLU A 163 -0.17 2.14 -10.40
N LEU A 164 -0.73 3.04 -9.58
CA LEU A 164 -2.16 3.32 -9.55
C LEU A 164 -2.65 4.11 -10.77
N GLU A 165 -1.85 5.04 -11.30
CA GLU A 165 -2.10 5.70 -12.58
C GLU A 165 -2.17 4.66 -13.73
N ALA A 166 -1.20 3.73 -13.77
CA ALA A 166 -1.16 2.67 -14.77
C ALA A 166 -2.36 1.71 -14.68
N ALA A 167 -2.99 1.59 -13.51
CA ALA A 167 -4.21 0.81 -13.32
C ALA A 167 -5.48 1.50 -13.85
N GLY A 168 -5.39 2.78 -14.25
CA GLY A 168 -6.49 3.54 -14.84
C GLY A 168 -7.15 4.56 -13.92
N ILE A 169 -6.53 4.91 -12.78
CA ILE A 169 -7.02 6.00 -11.91
C ILE A 169 -6.59 7.35 -12.49
N ASN A 170 -7.54 8.30 -12.59
CA ASN A 170 -7.30 9.60 -13.22
C ASN A 170 -6.94 10.69 -12.21
N ILE A 171 -7.62 10.69 -11.05
CA ILE A 171 -7.53 11.74 -10.02
C ILE A 171 -7.37 11.06 -8.66
N PHE A 172 -6.49 11.60 -7.84
CA PHE A 172 -6.15 11.05 -6.54
C PHE A 172 -6.53 12.03 -5.45
N THR A 173 -7.33 11.59 -4.51
CA THR A 173 -7.58 12.28 -3.24
C THR A 173 -6.79 11.58 -2.13
N SER A 174 -6.68 12.20 -0.97
CA SER A 174 -5.93 11.71 0.17
C SER A 174 -6.53 12.23 1.48
N GLY A 175 -5.73 12.25 2.53
CA GLY A 175 -6.07 12.66 3.88
C GLY A 175 -4.81 13.10 4.63
N PRO A 176 -4.83 13.11 5.97
CA PRO A 176 -3.68 13.50 6.79
C PRO A 176 -2.40 12.70 6.54
N HIS A 177 -2.50 11.48 6.04
CA HIS A 177 -1.33 10.63 5.79
C HIS A 177 -0.54 11.00 4.54
N ILE A 178 -0.98 11.97 3.73
CA ILE A 178 -0.26 12.43 2.53
C ILE A 178 1.17 12.95 2.81
N TRP A 179 1.46 13.33 4.06
CA TRP A 179 2.75 13.91 4.47
C TRP A 179 3.81 12.88 4.89
N GLN A 180 3.50 11.58 4.87
CA GLN A 180 4.37 10.53 5.44
C GLN A 180 5.63 10.24 4.61
N ASP A 181 5.60 10.46 3.29
CA ASP A 181 6.75 10.23 2.41
C ASP A 181 7.39 11.56 1.96
N ALA A 182 8.60 11.84 2.43
CA ALA A 182 9.30 13.09 2.12
C ALA A 182 9.57 13.28 0.61
N SER A 183 9.80 12.18 -0.13
CA SER A 183 10.03 12.24 -1.58
C SER A 183 8.76 12.67 -2.31
N LEU A 184 7.60 12.12 -1.95
CA LEU A 184 6.31 12.55 -2.47
C LEU A 184 6.06 14.02 -2.12
N VAL A 185 6.24 14.42 -0.86
CA VAL A 185 5.98 15.80 -0.39
C VAL A 185 6.75 16.83 -1.21
N SER A 186 8.03 16.56 -1.51
CA SER A 186 8.86 17.43 -2.36
C SER A 186 8.34 17.57 -3.80
N SER A 187 7.55 16.59 -4.27
CA SER A 187 7.00 16.53 -5.63
C SER A 187 5.53 16.96 -5.71
N LEU A 188 4.82 17.18 -4.59
CA LEU A 188 3.37 17.42 -4.61
C LEU A 188 2.95 18.58 -5.52
N SER A 189 3.74 19.65 -5.57
CA SER A 189 3.45 20.82 -6.41
C SER A 189 3.58 20.55 -7.92
N THR A 190 4.15 19.43 -8.34
CA THR A 190 4.27 19.03 -9.75
C THR A 190 3.23 17.98 -10.17
N LEU A 191 2.33 17.59 -9.25
CA LEU A 191 1.34 16.53 -9.45
C LEU A 191 -0.08 17.11 -9.36
N PRO A 192 -0.60 17.76 -10.42
CA PRO A 192 -1.89 18.47 -10.39
C PRO A 192 -3.10 17.55 -10.17
N ASN A 193 -2.95 16.25 -10.44
CA ASN A 193 -4.02 15.26 -10.25
C ASN A 193 -3.96 14.59 -8.86
N LEU A 194 -2.98 14.94 -8.01
CA LEU A 194 -2.87 14.45 -6.64
C LEU A 194 -3.26 15.54 -5.65
N LEU A 195 -4.40 15.34 -5.00
CA LEU A 195 -5.02 16.28 -4.09
C LEU A 195 -4.70 15.93 -2.64
N ARG A 196 -4.15 16.91 -1.93
CA ARG A 196 -4.13 16.95 -0.46
C ARG A 196 -5.41 17.65 0.04
N PRO A 197 -5.79 17.55 1.32
CA PRO A 197 -6.93 18.30 1.83
C PRO A 197 -6.76 19.82 1.63
N LEU A 198 -7.73 20.47 1.00
CA LEU A 198 -7.72 21.88 0.63
C LEU A 198 -7.57 22.79 1.86
N ASN A 199 -8.18 22.42 2.98
CA ASN A 199 -8.24 23.21 4.20
C ASN A 199 -7.00 23.12 5.11
N TYR A 200 -5.86 22.64 4.60
CA TYR A 200 -4.58 22.91 5.28
C TYR A 200 -4.23 24.41 5.19
N PRO A 201 -3.53 24.96 6.21
CA PRO A 201 -3.14 26.37 6.23
C PRO A 201 -2.33 26.80 4.99
N PRO A 202 -2.31 28.11 4.67
CA PRO A 202 -1.51 28.64 3.57
C PRO A 202 -0.03 28.25 3.67
N GLY A 203 0.60 27.96 2.53
CA GLY A 203 2.03 27.65 2.43
C GLY A 203 2.38 26.17 2.34
N VAL A 204 1.41 25.26 2.43
CA VAL A 204 1.64 23.82 2.18
C VAL A 204 1.74 23.51 0.69
N PRO A 205 2.59 22.54 0.26
CA PRO A 205 2.75 22.19 -1.15
C PRO A 205 1.54 21.44 -1.71
N GLY A 206 1.49 21.35 -3.05
CA GLY A 206 0.47 20.60 -3.77
C GLY A 206 -0.90 21.28 -3.85
N TYR A 207 -1.85 20.55 -4.42
CA TYR A 207 -3.15 21.06 -4.82
C TYR A 207 -4.25 20.53 -3.90
N GLY A 208 -5.25 21.36 -3.58
CA GLY A 208 -6.47 20.92 -2.88
C GLY A 208 -7.67 20.72 -3.79
N VAL A 209 -7.53 21.14 -5.06
CA VAL A 209 -8.57 21.13 -6.08
C VAL A 209 -7.96 20.71 -7.41
N PHE A 210 -8.62 19.77 -8.08
CA PHE A 210 -8.46 19.53 -9.51
C PHE A 210 -9.64 20.19 -10.24
N ASP A 211 -9.40 20.88 -11.34
CA ASP A 211 -10.46 21.47 -12.17
C ASP A 211 -9.99 21.60 -13.62
N ASN A 212 -10.56 20.77 -14.50
CA ASN A 212 -10.27 20.81 -15.94
C ASN A 212 -11.32 21.58 -16.76
N GLY A 213 -12.32 22.19 -16.12
CA GLY A 213 -13.45 22.90 -16.75
C GLY A 213 -14.66 22.01 -17.03
N GLU A 214 -14.52 20.70 -16.91
CA GLU A 214 -15.59 19.72 -17.09
C GLU A 214 -15.95 19.08 -15.74
N LEU A 215 -14.92 18.61 -15.03
CA LEU A 215 -15.00 18.06 -13.68
C LEU A 215 -14.07 18.86 -12.75
N ALA A 216 -14.60 19.20 -11.57
CA ALA A 216 -13.80 19.61 -10.42
C ALA A 216 -13.88 18.56 -9.30
N VAL A 217 -12.74 18.29 -8.67
CA VAL A 217 -12.63 17.44 -7.48
C VAL A 217 -12.00 18.25 -6.36
N ILE A 218 -12.64 18.29 -5.21
CA ILE A 218 -12.16 18.96 -4.01
C ILE A 218 -11.89 17.91 -2.94
N ASN A 219 -10.71 17.93 -2.35
CA ASN A 219 -10.40 17.13 -1.17
C ASN A 219 -10.52 18.00 0.07
N LEU A 220 -11.20 17.52 1.11
CA LEU A 220 -11.28 18.19 2.41
C LEU A 220 -10.95 17.19 3.52
N VAL A 221 -10.57 17.71 4.69
CA VAL A 221 -10.45 16.91 5.91
C VAL A 221 -11.30 17.51 7.03
N GLY A 222 -12.01 16.64 7.76
CA GLY A 222 -12.76 17.00 8.96
C GLY A 222 -11.83 17.40 10.11
N ARG A 223 -12.41 17.95 11.17
CA ARG A 223 -11.64 18.41 12.35
C ARG A 223 -11.92 17.57 13.60
N VAL A 224 -13.12 16.99 13.71
CA VAL A 224 -13.48 16.26 14.93
C VAL A 224 -12.69 14.95 14.97
N PHE A 225 -11.88 14.76 16.03
CA PHE A 225 -10.96 13.63 16.23
C PHE A 225 -9.84 13.48 15.19
N LEU A 226 -9.57 14.52 14.41
CA LEU A 226 -8.56 14.52 13.35
C LEU A 226 -7.50 15.62 13.58
N VAL A 227 -6.86 16.04 12.49
CA VAL A 227 -5.83 17.08 12.47
C VAL A 227 -6.41 18.47 12.71
N THR A 228 -5.57 19.36 13.23
CA THR A 228 -5.91 20.78 13.37
C THR A 228 -5.64 21.49 12.05
N VAL A 229 -6.72 21.90 11.38
CA VAL A 229 -6.72 22.54 10.06
C VAL A 229 -7.79 23.63 10.00
N ASP A 230 -7.82 24.40 8.92
CA ASP A 230 -8.85 25.42 8.71
C ASP A 230 -10.24 24.79 8.58
N CYS A 231 -11.28 25.61 8.81
CA CYS A 231 -12.66 25.15 8.78
C CYS A 231 -13.04 24.64 7.38
N PRO A 232 -13.34 23.33 7.19
CA PRO A 232 -13.61 22.77 5.87
C PRO A 232 -14.82 23.41 5.20
N PHE A 233 -15.84 23.78 5.98
CA PHE A 233 -17.06 24.45 5.51
C PHE A 233 -16.79 25.83 4.90
N ARG A 234 -15.93 26.64 5.53
CA ARG A 234 -15.61 27.98 5.01
C ARG A 234 -14.73 27.87 3.77
N VAL A 235 -13.69 27.06 3.85
CA VAL A 235 -12.73 26.88 2.75
C VAL A 235 -13.42 26.37 1.48
N VAL A 236 -14.30 25.37 1.60
CA VAL A 236 -15.04 24.89 0.41
C VAL A 236 -15.97 25.96 -0.14
N ASN A 237 -16.70 26.70 0.71
CA ASN A 237 -17.61 27.74 0.27
C ASN A 237 -16.89 28.91 -0.43
N GLU A 238 -15.67 29.24 0.00
CA GLU A 238 -14.81 30.22 -0.65
C GLU A 238 -14.20 29.72 -1.96
N GLN A 239 -14.07 28.40 -2.12
CA GLN A 239 -13.49 27.77 -3.29
C GLN A 239 -14.50 27.59 -4.43
N LEU A 240 -15.75 27.24 -4.13
CA LEU A 240 -16.77 26.93 -5.15
C LEU A 240 -16.94 28.02 -6.23
N PRO A 241 -17.01 29.33 -5.90
CA PRO A 241 -17.17 30.38 -6.92
C PRO A 241 -15.98 30.53 -7.88
N LYS A 242 -14.83 29.90 -7.57
CA LYS A 242 -13.60 29.97 -8.38
C LYS A 242 -13.49 28.82 -9.38
N LEU A 243 -14.38 27.84 -9.31
CA LEU A 243 -14.37 26.67 -10.20
C LEU A 243 -14.92 27.03 -11.57
N ARG A 244 -14.35 26.40 -12.60
CA ARG A 244 -14.82 26.47 -13.99
C ARG A 244 -15.80 25.34 -14.28
N ALA A 245 -15.51 24.15 -13.74
CA ALA A 245 -16.36 22.98 -13.93
C ALA A 245 -17.71 23.12 -13.24
N LYS A 246 -18.75 22.63 -13.91
CA LYS A 246 -20.10 22.52 -13.35
C LYS A 246 -20.27 21.27 -12.50
N ILE A 247 -19.64 20.17 -12.88
CA ILE A 247 -19.65 18.92 -12.13
C ILE A 247 -18.60 19.03 -11.02
N VAL A 248 -19.04 18.94 -9.77
CA VAL A 248 -18.17 19.10 -8.61
C VAL A 248 -18.32 17.92 -7.66
N ILE A 249 -17.22 17.21 -7.43
CA ILE A 249 -17.14 16.11 -6.47
C ILE A 249 -16.32 16.55 -5.27
N VAL A 250 -16.82 16.30 -4.07
CA VAL A 250 -16.11 16.57 -2.82
C VAL A 250 -15.81 15.24 -2.12
N ASP A 251 -14.53 14.90 -1.99
CA ASP A 251 -14.07 13.87 -1.04
C ASP A 251 -13.89 14.54 0.33
N PHE A 252 -14.75 14.18 1.28
CA PHE A 252 -14.68 14.68 2.64
C PHE A 252 -14.15 13.63 3.62
N HIS A 253 -12.84 13.68 3.83
CA HIS A 253 -12.10 12.76 4.69
C HIS A 253 -12.31 13.11 6.17
N ALA A 254 -13.21 12.42 6.86
CA ALA A 254 -13.63 12.82 8.21
C ALA A 254 -13.99 11.62 9.11
N GLU A 255 -13.83 11.76 10.41
CA GLU A 255 -14.17 10.69 11.37
C GLU A 255 -15.66 10.66 11.68
N THR A 256 -16.22 11.78 12.13
CA THR A 256 -17.58 11.77 12.68
C THR A 256 -18.66 11.82 11.61
N THR A 257 -19.66 10.96 11.77
CA THR A 257 -20.87 10.95 10.92
C THR A 257 -21.61 12.28 10.97
N SER A 258 -21.61 12.97 12.12
CA SER A 258 -22.23 14.29 12.26
C SER A 258 -21.56 15.36 11.40
N GLU A 259 -20.21 15.40 11.38
CA GLU A 259 -19.49 16.39 10.56
C GLU A 259 -19.71 16.11 9.06
N LYS A 260 -19.71 14.83 8.67
CA LYS A 260 -19.98 14.40 7.29
C LYS A 260 -21.40 14.71 6.82
N ARG A 261 -22.42 14.38 7.63
CA ARG A 261 -23.82 14.70 7.29
C ARG A 261 -24.04 16.20 7.21
N ALA A 262 -23.43 16.97 8.13
CA ALA A 262 -23.50 18.42 8.07
C ALA A 262 -22.87 18.98 6.78
N MET A 263 -21.74 18.43 6.32
CA MET A 263 -21.12 18.83 5.05
C MET A 263 -22.01 18.50 3.85
N GLY A 264 -22.62 17.30 3.83
CA GLY A 264 -23.58 16.91 2.80
C GLY A 264 -24.72 17.91 2.66
N TRP A 265 -25.36 18.26 3.78
CA TRP A 265 -26.44 19.27 3.80
C TRP A 265 -25.96 20.68 3.47
N TYR A 266 -24.77 21.07 3.92
CA TYR A 266 -24.20 22.39 3.67
C TYR A 266 -23.90 22.65 2.19
N LEU A 267 -23.57 21.58 1.45
CA LEU A 267 -23.25 21.59 0.02
C LEU A 267 -24.38 21.10 -0.88
N ASN A 268 -25.53 20.71 -0.31
CA ASN A 268 -26.69 20.26 -1.07
C ASN A 268 -27.13 21.32 -2.09
N GLY A 269 -27.19 20.93 -3.37
CA GLY A 269 -27.50 21.80 -4.51
C GLY A 269 -26.34 22.68 -5.00
N LYS A 270 -25.19 22.68 -4.32
CA LYS A 270 -24.00 23.45 -4.70
C LYS A 270 -22.92 22.62 -5.38
N VAL A 271 -22.96 21.30 -5.18
CA VAL A 271 -22.02 20.33 -5.75
C VAL A 271 -22.77 19.12 -6.27
N SER A 272 -22.16 18.37 -7.16
CA SER A 272 -22.73 17.13 -7.70
C SER A 272 -22.75 16.05 -6.63
N ALA A 273 -21.64 15.81 -5.93
CA ALA A 273 -21.61 14.81 -4.86
C ALA A 273 -20.68 15.16 -3.70
N VAL A 274 -21.05 14.68 -2.51
CA VAL A 274 -20.20 14.67 -1.30
C VAL A 274 -20.00 13.23 -0.85
N ILE A 275 -18.78 12.74 -1.01
CA ILE A 275 -18.39 11.36 -0.70
C ILE A 275 -17.51 11.39 0.54
N GLY A 276 -17.98 10.82 1.65
CA GLY A 276 -17.16 10.67 2.83
C GLY A 276 -16.12 9.55 2.68
N THR A 277 -14.96 9.74 3.31
CA THR A 277 -13.90 8.71 3.45
C THR A 277 -13.34 8.75 4.89
N HIS A 278 -12.32 7.94 5.19
CA HIS A 278 -11.57 7.81 6.47
C HIS A 278 -11.94 6.60 7.35
N THR A 279 -13.22 6.26 7.50
CA THR A 279 -13.61 5.30 8.56
C THR A 279 -13.41 3.83 8.17
N HIS A 280 -13.06 3.59 6.90
CA HIS A 280 -12.74 2.26 6.32
C HIS A 280 -13.91 1.26 6.29
N VAL A 281 -15.13 1.71 6.58
CA VAL A 281 -16.34 0.87 6.56
C VAL A 281 -17.38 1.56 5.70
N GLN A 282 -17.71 0.98 4.54
CA GLN A 282 -18.73 1.53 3.66
C GLN A 282 -20.09 1.62 4.37
N THR A 283 -20.69 2.79 4.35
CA THR A 283 -22.02 3.00 4.94
C THR A 283 -23.12 2.64 3.94
N ARG A 284 -24.30 2.27 4.46
CA ARG A 284 -25.50 1.95 3.66
C ARG A 284 -26.50 3.11 3.66
N ASP A 285 -26.01 4.32 3.43
CA ASP A 285 -26.79 5.56 3.44
C ASP A 285 -26.59 6.40 2.17
N ALA A 286 -26.18 5.75 1.08
CA ALA A 286 -26.10 6.41 -0.22
C ALA A 286 -27.49 6.93 -0.63
N GLU A 287 -27.59 8.23 -0.88
CA GLU A 287 -28.82 8.89 -1.27
C GLU A 287 -28.55 10.11 -2.16
N ILE A 288 -29.58 10.57 -2.87
CA ILE A 288 -29.56 11.87 -3.56
C ILE A 288 -30.35 12.83 -2.67
N LEU A 289 -29.67 13.86 -2.18
CA LEU A 289 -30.26 14.88 -1.32
C LEU A 289 -31.26 15.74 -2.09
N SER A 290 -32.09 16.48 -1.36
CA SER A 290 -33.28 17.17 -1.91
C SER A 290 -33.02 18.10 -3.10
N GLU A 291 -31.82 18.67 -3.22
CA GLU A 291 -31.47 19.60 -4.30
C GLU A 291 -30.66 18.94 -5.44
N GLY A 292 -30.44 17.63 -5.36
CA GLY A 292 -29.77 16.83 -6.42
C GLY A 292 -28.31 16.48 -6.15
N THR A 293 -27.81 16.68 -4.93
CA THR A 293 -26.44 16.27 -4.56
C THR A 293 -26.41 14.82 -4.12
N GLY A 294 -25.59 13.98 -4.76
CA GLY A 294 -25.30 12.63 -4.29
C GLY A 294 -24.52 12.64 -2.97
N TYR A 295 -24.87 11.76 -2.04
CA TYR A 295 -24.24 11.72 -0.72
C TYR A 295 -24.04 10.28 -0.24
N ILE A 296 -22.90 10.01 0.40
CA ILE A 296 -22.67 8.82 1.23
C ILE A 296 -21.77 9.20 2.41
N THR A 297 -22.03 8.65 3.61
CA THR A 297 -21.21 8.95 4.78
C THR A 297 -19.82 8.31 4.70
N ASP A 298 -19.66 7.12 4.15
CA ASP A 298 -18.32 6.59 3.87
C ASP A 298 -18.34 5.65 2.68
N ALA A 299 -17.42 5.87 1.73
CA ALA A 299 -17.25 5.01 0.57
C ALA A 299 -16.64 3.64 0.93
N GLY A 300 -16.07 3.51 2.13
CA GLY A 300 -15.40 2.31 2.60
C GLY A 300 -13.90 2.32 2.31
N MET A 301 -13.30 1.13 2.21
CA MET A 301 -11.88 0.98 1.92
C MET A 301 -11.61 0.06 0.73
N VAL A 302 -10.40 0.21 0.18
CA VAL A 302 -9.76 -0.77 -0.69
C VAL A 302 -8.57 -1.36 0.04
N GLY A 303 -8.74 -2.55 0.62
CA GLY A 303 -7.76 -3.11 1.56
C GLY A 303 -8.13 -4.49 2.09
N ALA A 304 -7.44 -4.96 3.13
CA ALA A 304 -7.62 -6.32 3.64
C ALA A 304 -9.01 -6.52 4.25
N ALA A 305 -9.78 -7.49 3.79
CA ALA A 305 -11.11 -7.78 4.32
C ALA A 305 -11.04 -8.42 5.73
N ASP A 306 -10.14 -9.39 5.92
CA ASP A 306 -9.95 -10.08 7.20
C ASP A 306 -8.95 -9.33 8.10
N SER A 307 -9.33 -8.10 8.48
CA SER A 307 -8.46 -7.15 9.17
C SER A 307 -9.24 -6.29 10.18
N VAL A 308 -8.52 -5.48 10.96
CA VAL A 308 -9.10 -4.34 11.67
C VAL A 308 -8.61 -3.09 10.96
N ILE A 309 -9.53 -2.42 10.25
CA ILE A 309 -9.30 -1.19 9.46
C ILE A 309 -8.09 -1.26 8.51
N GLY A 310 -7.82 -2.43 7.93
CA GLY A 310 -6.71 -2.67 6.99
C GLY A 310 -5.43 -3.26 7.61
N PHE A 311 -5.37 -3.41 8.94
CA PHE A 311 -4.21 -3.89 9.68
C PHE A 311 -4.45 -5.24 10.36
N ASP A 312 -3.36 -5.88 10.79
CA ASP A 312 -3.41 -7.16 11.51
C ASP A 312 -4.32 -7.09 12.75
N LYS A 313 -5.39 -7.89 12.72
CA LYS A 313 -6.40 -7.94 13.78
C LYS A 313 -5.83 -8.32 15.15
N GLN A 314 -4.82 -9.18 15.21
CA GLN A 314 -4.25 -9.64 16.48
C GLN A 314 -3.47 -8.52 17.17
N LEU A 315 -2.81 -7.65 16.39
CA LEU A 315 -2.11 -6.48 16.93
C LEU A 315 -3.11 -5.48 17.53
N TYR A 316 -4.23 -5.21 16.84
CA TYR A 316 -5.28 -4.35 17.39
C TYR A 316 -5.95 -4.95 18.63
N ILE A 317 -6.33 -6.23 18.59
CA ILE A 317 -6.92 -6.92 19.75
C ILE A 317 -5.97 -6.85 20.95
N LYS A 318 -4.68 -7.10 20.75
CA LYS A 318 -3.69 -7.01 21.83
C LYS A 318 -3.55 -5.59 22.35
N TYR A 319 -3.57 -4.57 21.49
CA TYR A 319 -3.59 -3.17 21.92
C TYR A 319 -4.79 -2.89 22.82
N PHE A 320 -6.01 -3.25 22.40
CA PHE A 320 -7.22 -3.02 23.20
C PHE A 320 -7.25 -3.82 24.50
N LEU A 321 -6.73 -5.05 24.53
CA LEU A 321 -6.67 -5.86 25.75
C LEU A 321 -5.63 -5.36 26.76
N THR A 322 -4.51 -4.83 26.29
CA THR A 322 -3.35 -4.51 27.16
C THR A 322 -3.16 -3.02 27.40
N GLY A 323 -3.74 -2.16 26.56
CA GLY A 323 -3.44 -0.73 26.51
C GLY A 323 -2.04 -0.40 25.98
N ILE A 324 -1.23 -1.41 25.64
CA ILE A 324 0.16 -1.21 25.21
C ILE A 324 0.19 -0.99 23.70
N PRO A 325 0.78 0.13 23.20
CA PRO A 325 0.92 0.38 21.77
C PRO A 325 1.58 -0.80 21.05
N GLN A 326 0.98 -1.24 19.94
CA GLN A 326 1.57 -2.24 19.07
C GLN A 326 2.15 -1.58 17.81
N LYS A 327 3.25 -2.12 17.29
CA LYS A 327 3.75 -1.73 15.97
C LYS A 327 2.80 -2.30 14.91
N LEU A 328 1.93 -1.45 14.37
CA LEU A 328 0.94 -1.85 13.37
C LEU A 328 1.60 -2.44 12.12
N LYS A 329 0.91 -3.39 11.50
CA LYS A 329 1.33 -4.05 10.26
C LYS A 329 0.11 -4.22 9.36
N PRO A 330 0.16 -3.77 8.09
CA PRO A 330 -0.93 -4.00 7.14
C PRO A 330 -1.25 -5.49 7.02
N ALA A 331 -2.55 -5.81 6.98
CA ALA A 331 -3.00 -7.17 6.78
C ALA A 331 -2.87 -7.59 5.30
N THR A 332 -2.77 -8.89 5.06
CA THR A 332 -2.63 -9.48 3.72
C THR A 332 -3.69 -10.55 3.50
N GLY A 333 -3.86 -11.00 2.26
CA GLY A 333 -4.87 -11.99 1.89
C GLY A 333 -6.00 -11.36 1.09
N THR A 334 -7.21 -11.86 1.29
CA THR A 334 -8.41 -11.39 0.58
C THR A 334 -8.62 -9.90 0.82
N ALA A 335 -8.75 -9.14 -0.26
CA ALA A 335 -9.09 -7.73 -0.22
C ALA A 335 -10.60 -7.51 -0.38
N ILE A 336 -11.08 -6.41 0.16
CA ILE A 336 -12.35 -5.79 -0.20
C ILE A 336 -12.04 -4.55 -1.03
N VAL A 337 -12.76 -4.37 -2.13
CA VAL A 337 -12.68 -3.21 -3.02
C VAL A 337 -14.02 -2.50 -2.92
N GLN A 338 -14.03 -1.32 -2.32
CA GLN A 338 -15.23 -0.51 -2.12
C GLN A 338 -15.10 0.86 -2.79
N GLY A 339 -16.24 1.42 -3.19
CA GLY A 339 -16.33 2.72 -3.82
C GLY A 339 -17.77 3.04 -4.16
N VAL A 340 -17.97 4.03 -5.02
CA VAL A 340 -19.30 4.46 -5.46
C VAL A 340 -19.27 4.75 -6.95
N LEU A 341 -20.28 4.23 -7.68
CA LEU A 341 -20.56 4.63 -9.05
C LEU A 341 -21.56 5.80 -9.02
N LEU A 342 -21.19 6.89 -9.69
CA LEU A 342 -22.00 8.10 -9.80
C LEU A 342 -22.37 8.33 -11.26
N ASP A 343 -23.67 8.49 -11.52
CA ASP A 343 -24.15 9.07 -12.77
C ASP A 343 -24.57 10.50 -12.50
N ILE A 344 -24.03 11.43 -13.28
CA ILE A 344 -24.26 12.87 -13.13
C ILE A 344 -24.71 13.41 -14.48
N ASP A 345 -25.74 14.24 -14.45
CA ASP A 345 -26.26 14.89 -15.64
C ASP A 345 -25.35 16.08 -16.02
N ASP A 346 -24.75 16.03 -17.22
CA ASP A 346 -23.78 17.02 -17.71
C ASP A 346 -24.39 18.44 -17.80
N ASP A 347 -25.69 18.53 -18.12
CA ASP A 347 -26.38 19.80 -18.34
C ASP A 347 -26.76 20.50 -17.04
N THR A 348 -27.08 19.76 -15.98
CA THR A 348 -27.54 20.29 -14.69
C THR A 348 -26.49 20.20 -13.60
N GLY A 349 -25.51 19.32 -13.74
CA GLY A 349 -24.51 19.00 -12.71
C GLY A 349 -25.07 18.22 -11.53
N LYS A 350 -26.32 17.75 -11.60
CA LYS A 350 -27.00 17.02 -10.52
C LYS A 350 -26.73 15.52 -10.64
N THR A 351 -26.64 14.84 -9.50
CA THR A 351 -26.55 13.37 -9.47
C THR A 351 -27.87 12.76 -9.91
N VAL A 352 -27.79 11.85 -10.88
CA VAL A 352 -28.89 11.01 -11.38
C VAL A 352 -28.95 9.72 -10.59
N SER A 353 -27.80 9.11 -10.31
CA SER A 353 -27.71 7.85 -9.56
C SER A 353 -26.45 7.82 -8.69
N ILE A 354 -26.56 7.16 -7.54
CA ILE A 354 -25.43 6.86 -6.64
C ILE A 354 -25.54 5.41 -6.19
N THR A 355 -24.58 4.59 -6.60
CA THR A 355 -24.58 3.14 -6.32
C THR A 355 -23.29 2.73 -5.59
N PRO A 356 -23.36 2.33 -4.31
CA PRO A 356 -22.23 1.74 -3.63
C PRO A 356 -21.75 0.47 -4.34
N LEU A 357 -20.44 0.37 -4.55
CA LEU A 357 -19.77 -0.81 -5.07
C LEU A 357 -19.01 -1.49 -3.94
N SER A 358 -19.07 -2.82 -3.88
CA SER A 358 -18.32 -3.63 -2.92
C SER A 358 -18.04 -5.00 -3.52
N GLN A 359 -16.77 -5.35 -3.70
CA GLN A 359 -16.34 -6.64 -4.25
C GLN A 359 -15.21 -7.24 -3.41
N THR A 360 -15.26 -8.54 -3.17
CA THR A 360 -14.18 -9.29 -2.53
C THR A 360 -13.24 -9.84 -3.58
N VAL A 361 -11.93 -9.71 -3.36
CA VAL A 361 -10.87 -10.09 -4.31
C VAL A 361 -9.85 -10.98 -3.62
N GLN A 362 -9.60 -12.15 -4.20
CA GLN A 362 -8.56 -13.08 -3.73
C GLN A 362 -7.20 -12.80 -4.35
#